data_AF-A0A259S328-F1
#
_entry.id   AF-A0A259S328-F1
#
_cell.length_a   1.000
_cell.length_b   1.000
_cell.length_c   1.000
_cell.angle_alpha   90.00
_cell.angle_beta   90.00
_cell.angle_gamma   90.00
#
_symmetry.space_group_name_H-M   'P 1'
#
loop_
_entity.id
_entity.type
_entity.pdbx_description
1 polymer ?
#
loop_
_entity_poly.entity_id
_entity_poly.type
_entity_poly.pdbx_seq_one_letter_code
_entity_poly.pdbx_strand_id
1 'polypeptide(L)'
;MYETILTAADWQRWLEQIKNADKKTDKKMDWVAFDTETDSLDLFAGRIVGVSFSIEDNRAAYVPLAHNYPGAPAQLDRDTVLADLKPWLEDASRTRHSA
;
A
#
# COMPACT_ATOMS: atom_id res chain seq x y z
N MET A 1 0.75 0.32 -15.52
CA MET A 1 0.26 -1.02 -15.18
C MET A 1 -0.08 -1.04 -13.70
N TYR A 2 -1.19 -1.67 -13.34
CA TYR A 2 -1.69 -1.75 -11.98
C TYR A 2 -1.76 -3.23 -11.57
N GLU A 3 -1.24 -3.57 -10.40
CA GLU A 3 -1.22 -4.92 -9.86
C GLU A 3 -2.20 -5.06 -8.68
N THR A 4 -2.97 -6.14 -8.62
CA THR A 4 -3.76 -6.47 -7.42
C THR A 4 -3.03 -7.52 -6.61
N ILE A 5 -2.62 -7.15 -5.39
CA ILE A 5 -1.81 -7.99 -4.51
C ILE A 5 -2.73 -8.84 -3.64
N LEU A 6 -2.78 -10.14 -3.92
CA LEU A 6 -3.58 -11.12 -3.18
C LEU A 6 -2.73 -12.14 -2.42
N THR A 7 -1.41 -12.16 -2.65
CA THR A 7 -0.51 -13.15 -2.06
C THR A 7 0.54 -12.50 -1.17
N ALA A 8 0.97 -13.23 -0.15
CA ALA A 8 2.03 -12.76 0.75
C ALA A 8 3.36 -12.54 0.00
N ALA A 9 3.65 -13.35 -1.02
CA ALA A 9 4.86 -13.21 -1.83
C ALA A 9 4.86 -11.91 -2.63
N ASP A 10 3.73 -11.57 -3.27
CA ASP A 10 3.58 -10.31 -4.01
C ASP A 10 3.63 -9.10 -3.05
N TRP A 11 3.02 -9.23 -1.87
CA TRP A 11 3.08 -8.21 -0.83
C TRP A 11 4.51 -7.94 -0.37
N GLN A 12 5.27 -8.97 -0.01
CA GLN A 12 6.66 -8.79 0.42
C GLN A 12 7.53 -8.18 -0.68
N ARG A 13 7.33 -8.59 -1.94
CA ARG A 13 8.00 -7.98 -3.10
C ARG A 13 7.71 -6.48 -3.20
N TRP A 14 6.46 -6.07 -2.99
CA TRP A 14 6.09 -4.64 -3.04
C TRP A 14 6.55 -3.86 -1.81
N LEU A 15 6.47 -4.45 -0.62
CA LEU A 15 6.94 -3.85 0.62
C LEU A 15 8.45 -3.53 0.57
N GLU A 16 9.25 -4.45 0.02
CA GLU A 16 10.67 -4.21 -0.22
C GLU A 16 10.92 -3.04 -1.18
N GLN A 17 10.14 -2.95 -2.25
CA GLN A 17 10.24 -1.84 -3.19
C GLN A 17 9.88 -0.52 -2.51
N ILE A 18 8.76 -0.45 -1.78
CA ILE A 18 8.33 0.75 -1.04
C ILE A 18 9.41 1.22 -0.05
N LYS A 19 10.00 0.29 0.71
CA LYS A 19 11.08 0.60 1.68
C LYS A 19 12.36 1.13 1.01
N ASN A 20 12.59 0.78 -0.25
CA ASN A 20 13.77 1.14 -1.02
C ASN A 20 13.54 2.31 -2.00
N ALA A 21 12.29 2.64 -2.32
CA ALA A 21 11.87 3.64 -3.32
C ALA A 21 12.14 5.10 -2.93
N ASP A 22 12.75 5.35 -1.77
CA ASP A 22 13.12 6.67 -1.30
C ASP A 22 14.56 6.66 -0.73
N LYS A 23 15.34 5.67 -1.16
CA LYS A 23 16.79 5.72 -0.98
C LYS A 23 17.32 6.46 -2.19
N LYS A 24 18.01 7.59 -1.95
CA LYS A 24 18.80 8.29 -2.98
C LYS A 24 19.76 7.28 -3.63
N THR A 25 19.35 6.76 -4.77
CA THR A 25 20.08 5.78 -5.57
C THR A 25 20.07 6.26 -7.01
N ASP A 26 20.85 5.64 -7.89
CA ASP A 26 20.86 5.98 -9.32
C ASP A 26 19.53 5.64 -10.05
N LYS A 27 18.55 5.05 -9.33
CA LYS A 27 17.21 4.75 -9.85
C LYS A 27 16.24 5.88 -9.51
N LYS A 28 15.47 6.28 -10.51
CA LYS A 28 14.38 7.28 -10.47
C LYS A 28 13.19 6.79 -9.63
N MET A 29 13.40 6.60 -8.34
CA MET A 29 12.37 6.38 -7.34
C MET A 29 12.74 7.31 -6.18
N ASP A 30 12.21 8.53 -6.22
CA ASP A 30 12.45 9.59 -5.22
C ASP A 30 11.21 9.84 -4.35
N TRP A 31 10.13 9.09 -4.61
CA TRP A 31 8.84 9.28 -3.98
C TRP A 31 8.02 8.00 -4.00
N VAL A 32 7.10 7.91 -3.05
CA VAL A 32 6.02 6.92 -3.05
C VAL A 32 4.71 7.67 -2.89
N ALA A 33 3.76 7.42 -3.79
CA ALA A 33 2.38 7.81 -3.61
C ALA A 33 1.68 6.72 -2.79
N PHE A 34 0.90 7.12 -1.79
CA PHE A 34 0.15 6.21 -0.93
C PHE A 34 -1.28 6.71 -0.77
N ASP A 35 -2.23 5.78 -0.79
CA ASP A 35 -3.64 6.06 -0.58
C ASP A 35 -4.34 4.94 0.19
N THR A 36 -5.42 5.29 0.88
CA THR A 36 -6.24 4.38 1.68
C THR A 36 -7.67 4.38 1.17
N GLU A 37 -8.25 3.20 1.01
CA GLU A 37 -9.66 3.04 0.69
C GLU A 37 -10.44 2.73 1.97
N THR A 38 -11.57 3.39 2.19
CA THR A 38 -12.43 3.20 3.36
C THR A 38 -13.86 2.80 2.99
N ASP A 39 -14.58 2.18 3.93
CA ASP A 39 -16.01 1.86 3.78
C ASP A 39 -16.95 3.02 4.11
N SER A 40 -16.41 4.17 4.53
CA SER A 40 -17.17 5.34 4.96
C SER A 40 -16.39 6.63 4.76
N LEU A 41 -17.14 7.72 4.54
CA LEU A 41 -16.62 9.09 4.55
C LEU A 41 -16.40 9.64 5.98
N ASP A 42 -16.96 8.96 7.00
CA ASP A 42 -16.73 9.31 8.40
C ASP A 42 -15.32 8.86 8.82
N LEU A 43 -14.44 9.83 9.08
CA LEU A 43 -13.04 9.60 9.45
C LEU A 43 -12.86 8.87 10.79
N PHE A 44 -13.85 8.93 11.70
CA PHE A 44 -13.76 8.30 13.00
C PHE A 44 -14.36 6.89 13.03
N ALA A 45 -15.32 6.62 12.15
CA ALA A 45 -15.99 5.32 12.06
C ALA A 45 -15.51 4.45 10.89
N GLY A 46 -14.92 5.06 9.87
CA GLY A 46 -14.46 4.40 8.65
C GLY A 46 -13.37 3.38 8.92
N ARG A 47 -13.45 2.25 8.22
CA ARG A 47 -12.47 1.17 8.28
C ARG A 47 -11.73 1.08 6.97
N ILE A 48 -10.43 0.82 7.06
CA ILE A 48 -9.60 0.55 5.89
C ILE A 48 -10.10 -0.75 5.23
N VAL A 49 -10.47 -0.64 3.95
CA VAL A 49 -10.86 -1.76 3.08
C VAL A 49 -9.78 -2.15 2.09
N GLY A 50 -8.82 -1.25 1.84
CA GLY A 50 -7.64 -1.52 1.05
C GLY A 50 -6.64 -0.36 1.11
N VAL A 51 -5.47 -0.58 0.53
CA VAL A 51 -4.43 0.44 0.37
C VAL A 51 -3.88 0.39 -1.04
N SER A 52 -3.38 1.52 -1.54
CA SER A 52 -2.72 1.57 -2.83
C SER A 52 -1.40 2.33 -2.79
N PHE A 53 -0.50 1.97 -3.70
CA PHE A 53 0.83 2.55 -3.82
C PHE A 53 1.20 2.83 -5.25
N SER A 54 1.99 3.87 -5.49
CA SER A 54 2.74 4.07 -6.74
C SER A 54 4.18 4.43 -6.41
N ILE A 55 5.13 3.74 -7.03
CA ILE A 55 6.57 3.87 -6.73
C ILE A 55 7.38 4.42 -7.90
N GLU A 56 6.77 4.51 -9.08
CA GLU A 56 7.25 5.24 -10.26
C GLU A 56 6.05 5.50 -11.19
N ASP A 57 6.27 6.31 -12.24
CA ASP A 57 5.24 6.60 -13.24
C ASP A 57 4.70 5.30 -13.84
N ASN A 58 3.38 5.14 -13.87
CA ASN A 58 2.70 3.97 -14.41
C ASN A 58 3.03 2.62 -13.71
N ARG A 59 3.52 2.63 -12.46
CA ARG A 59 3.69 1.41 -11.67
C ARG A 59 3.04 1.56 -10.30
N ALA A 60 1.86 0.99 -10.20
CA ALA A 60 1.05 1.05 -8.99
C ALA A 60 0.49 -0.32 -8.61
N ALA A 61 0.10 -0.47 -7.34
CA ALA A 61 -0.54 -1.67 -6.83
C ALA A 61 -1.70 -1.35 -5.89
N TYR A 62 -2.69 -2.24 -5.88
CA TYR A 62 -3.74 -2.35 -4.87
C TYR A 62 -3.44 -3.48 -3.91
N VAL A 63 -3.78 -3.28 -2.64
CA VAL A 63 -3.92 -4.36 -1.67
C VAL A 63 -5.35 -4.33 -1.13
N PRO A 64 -6.25 -5.20 -1.60
CA PRO A 64 -7.57 -5.37 -0.98
C PRO A 64 -7.41 -6.09 0.37
N LEU A 65 -8.04 -5.55 1.42
CA LEU A 65 -7.88 -6.02 2.81
C LEU A 65 -9.20 -6.40 3.49
N ALA A 66 -10.34 -5.84 3.08
CA ALA A 66 -11.63 -6.11 3.73
C ALA A 66 -12.84 -6.13 2.78
N HIS A 67 -12.65 -6.47 1.50
CA HIS A 67 -13.77 -6.65 0.57
C HIS A 67 -14.60 -7.87 0.95
N ASN A 68 -15.92 -7.71 1.06
CA ASN A 68 -16.84 -8.72 1.61
C ASN A 68 -18.02 -9.07 0.67
N TYR A 69 -17.90 -8.80 -0.63
CA TYR A 69 -18.92 -9.17 -1.60
C TYR A 69 -18.89 -10.67 -1.94
N PRO A 70 -20.01 -11.26 -2.43
CA PRO A 70 -20.05 -12.66 -2.83
C PRO A 70 -18.99 -12.99 -3.90
N GLY A 71 -18.15 -13.97 -3.61
CA GLY A 71 -17.07 -14.38 -4.52
C GLY A 71 -15.82 -13.51 -4.47
N ALA A 72 -15.68 -12.61 -3.50
CA ALA A 72 -14.43 -11.89 -3.26
C ALA A 72 -13.26 -12.90 -3.12
N PRO A 73 -12.11 -12.65 -3.77
CA PRO A 73 -10.97 -13.53 -3.65
C PRO A 73 -10.41 -13.51 -2.22
N ALA A 74 -9.58 -14.50 -1.91
CA ALA A 74 -8.79 -14.48 -0.69
C ALA A 74 -7.92 -13.22 -0.66
N GLN A 75 -7.94 -12.53 0.47
CA GLN A 75 -7.23 -11.28 0.72
C GLN A 75 -6.20 -11.47 1.81
N LEU A 76 -5.24 -10.55 1.89
CA LEU A 76 -4.25 -10.54 2.96
C LEU A 76 -4.90 -10.11 4.28
N ASP A 77 -4.32 -10.55 5.38
CA ASP A 77 -4.71 -10.09 6.70
C ASP A 77 -4.38 -8.59 6.85
N ARG A 78 -5.42 -7.80 7.12
CA ARG A 78 -5.32 -6.33 7.22
C ARG A 78 -4.31 -5.92 8.27
N ASP A 79 -4.39 -6.50 9.45
CA ASP A 79 -3.59 -6.06 10.60
C ASP A 79 -2.11 -6.37 10.37
N THR A 80 -1.80 -7.49 9.72
CA THR A 80 -0.45 -7.85 9.25
C THR A 80 0.10 -6.84 8.24
N VAL A 81 -0.67 -6.50 7.21
CA VAL A 81 -0.24 -5.52 6.18
C VAL A 81 -0.01 -4.13 6.79
N LEU A 82 -0.91 -3.68 7.68
CA LEU A 82 -0.76 -2.40 8.38
C LEU A 82 0.45 -2.40 9.34
N ALA A 83 0.70 -3.51 10.04
CA ALA A 83 1.88 -3.66 10.89
C ALA A 83 3.18 -3.60 10.08
N ASP A 84 3.22 -4.22 8.90
CA ASP A 84 4.36 -4.19 7.98
C ASP A 84 4.65 -2.78 7.46
N LEU A 85 3.60 -1.98 7.22
CA LEU A 85 3.67 -0.61 6.74
C LEU A 85 4.04 0.40 7.83
N LYS A 86 3.66 0.13 9.08
CA LYS A 86 3.84 1.07 10.20
C LYS A 86 5.26 1.66 10.29
N PRO A 87 6.35 0.88 10.25
CA PRO A 87 7.71 1.44 10.33
C PRO A 87 8.02 2.41 9.19
N TRP A 88 7.46 2.19 8.00
CA TRP A 88 7.67 3.05 6.85
C TRP A 88 6.78 4.30 6.91
N LEU A 89 5.55 4.19 7.39
CA LEU A 89 4.64 5.33 7.56
C LEU A 89 5.09 6.30 8.66
N GLU A 90 5.65 5.77 9.76
CA GLU A 90 6.12 6.56 10.91
C GLU A 90 7.52 7.16 10.73
N ASP A 91 8.28 6.74 9.71
CA ASP A 91 9.60 7.27 9.41
C ASP A 91 9.49 8.68 8.78
N ALA A 92 9.74 9.71 9.58
CA ALA A 92 9.69 11.11 9.15
C ALA A 92 10.79 11.49 8.14
N SER A 93 11.82 10.66 7.98
CA SER A 93 12.88 10.90 6.99
C SER A 93 12.46 10.55 5.56
N ARG A 94 11.31 9.88 5.38
CA ARG A 94 10.85 9.45 4.07
C ARG A 94 9.95 10.45 3.37
N THR A 95 10.18 10.62 2.07
CA THR A 95 9.37 11.41 1.15
C THR A 95 8.16 10.61 0.67
N ARG A 96 6.97 11.08 1.03
CA ARG A 96 5.69 10.49 0.63
C ARG A 96 4.76 11.57 0.12
N HIS A 97 4.01 11.25 -0.92
CA HIS A 97 2.90 12.07 -1.38
C HIS A 97 1.60 11.31 -1.10
N SER A 98 0.62 12.00 -0.49
CA SER A 98 -0.76 11.52 -0.56
C SER A 98 -1.17 11.59 -2.02
N ALA A 99 -1.67 10.49 -2.58
CA ALA A 99 -2.38 10.56 -3.86
C ALA A 99 -3.77 11.19 -3.68
#